data_AF-A0A6B2G2F6-F1
#
_entry.id   AF-A0A6B2G2F6-F1
#
_cell.length_a   1.000
_cell.length_b   1.000
_cell.length_c   1.000
_cell.angle_alpha   90.00
_cell.angle_beta   90.00
_cell.angle_gamma   90.00
#
_symmetry.space_group_name_H-M   'P 1'
#
loop_
_entity.id
_entity.type
_entity.pdbx_description
1 polymer ?
#
loop_
_entity_poly.entity_id
_entity_poly.type
_entity_poly.pdbx_seq_one_letter_code
_entity_poly.pdbx_strand_id
1 'polypeptide(L)'
;KTLEFFKLISSVLECVVSSYFEPINYGYSCSKISPDHVYGIIKENRTLERHIKECSGLLGEKIEIDSAYKIKFSSGYFPGIYAHSSECAKNLDLSFPSLFGRIGSIVLVKSNEFCHDAPEVARLLAQQITGINPFVDESRDFQQALKKLMGQNYLTEPHMTVEKITRRHLINISAFYREEHIN
;
A
#
# COMPACT_ATOMS: atom_id res chain seq x y z
N LYS A 1 -1.24 19.56 1.58
CA LYS A 1 -0.04 19.03 2.28
C LYS A 1 0.14 19.72 3.65
N THR A 2 -0.90 19.74 4.48
CA THR A 2 -0.82 20.31 5.84
C THR A 2 -0.58 19.20 6.85
N LEU A 3 -0.02 19.55 8.01
CA LEU A 3 0.22 18.60 9.11
C LEU A 3 -1.08 17.98 9.60
N GLU A 4 -2.11 18.81 9.74
CA GLU A 4 -3.46 18.46 10.19
C GLU A 4 -4.07 17.41 9.26
N PHE A 5 -3.90 17.57 7.95
CA PHE A 5 -4.38 16.59 6.97
C PHE A 5 -3.65 15.24 7.14
N PHE A 6 -2.32 15.23 7.28
CA PHE A 6 -1.59 13.97 7.46
C PHE A 6 -1.96 13.25 8.77
N LYS A 7 -2.14 13.99 9.86
CA LYS A 7 -2.62 13.42 11.13
C LYS A 7 -4.02 12.83 10.97
N LEU A 8 -4.93 13.54 10.31
CA LEU A 8 -6.28 13.04 10.04
C LEU A 8 -6.25 11.72 9.26
N ILE A 9 -5.51 11.69 8.13
CA ILE A 9 -5.44 10.48 7.30
C ILE A 9 -4.73 9.34 8.05
N SER A 10 -3.74 9.62 8.90
CA SER A 10 -3.12 8.62 9.78
C SER A 10 -4.16 7.99 10.72
N SER A 11 -5.01 8.80 11.37
CA SER A 11 -6.06 8.31 12.25
C SER A 11 -7.15 7.53 11.49
N VAL A 12 -7.49 7.94 10.26
CA VAL A 12 -8.38 7.18 9.38
C VAL A 12 -7.77 5.81 9.06
N LEU A 13 -6.50 5.77 8.66
CA LEU A 13 -5.81 4.53 8.34
C LEU A 13 -5.76 3.59 9.56
N GLU A 14 -5.36 4.10 10.72
CA GLU A 14 -5.32 3.34 11.98
C GLU A 14 -6.69 2.75 12.32
N CYS A 15 -7.76 3.55 12.22
CA CYS A 15 -9.14 3.10 12.47
C CYS A 15 -9.54 1.98 11.51
N VAL A 16 -9.28 2.15 10.20
CA VAL A 16 -9.64 1.16 9.19
C VAL A 16 -8.87 -0.14 9.36
N VAL A 17 -7.55 -0.06 9.63
CA VAL A 17 -6.73 -1.25 9.86
C VAL A 17 -7.20 -2.01 11.10
N SER A 18 -7.52 -1.30 12.18
CA SER A 18 -7.99 -1.89 13.44
C SER A 18 -9.32 -2.65 13.26
N SER A 19 -10.23 -2.15 12.42
CA SER A 19 -11.49 -2.85 12.09
C SER A 19 -11.31 -4.15 11.30
N TYR A 20 -10.10 -4.42 10.78
CA TYR A 20 -9.79 -5.64 10.04
C TYR A 20 -8.75 -6.52 10.73
N PHE A 21 -8.46 -6.31 12.02
CA PHE A 21 -7.45 -7.06 12.79
C PHE A 21 -7.86 -8.50 13.15
N GLU A 22 -8.51 -9.21 12.25
CA GLU A 22 -8.75 -10.64 12.42
C GLU A 22 -7.55 -11.41 11.84
N PRO A 23 -6.91 -12.28 12.64
CA PRO A 23 -5.79 -13.07 12.16
C PRO A 23 -6.24 -14.03 11.06
N ILE A 24 -5.37 -14.28 10.09
CA ILE A 24 -5.57 -15.36 9.13
C ILE A 24 -4.59 -16.50 9.43
N ASN A 25 -5.12 -17.72 9.46
CA ASN A 25 -4.33 -18.89 9.84
C ASN A 25 -3.46 -19.41 8.69
N TYR A 26 -3.85 -19.17 7.44
CA TYR A 26 -3.12 -19.63 6.28
C TYR A 26 -3.33 -18.72 5.07
N GLY A 27 -2.27 -18.54 4.29
CA GLY A 27 -2.33 -17.90 2.99
C GLY A 27 -2.34 -16.38 3.08
N TYR A 28 -2.99 -15.75 2.12
CA TYR A 28 -3.19 -14.31 2.09
C TYR A 28 -4.55 -14.00 1.46
N SER A 29 -5.10 -12.83 1.76
CA SER A 29 -6.27 -12.30 1.08
C SER A 29 -6.05 -10.83 0.74
N CYS A 30 -6.53 -10.44 -0.44
CA CYS A 30 -6.42 -9.09 -0.93
C CYS A 30 -7.79 -8.63 -1.41
N SER A 31 -8.21 -7.43 -1.03
CA SER A 31 -9.49 -6.90 -1.49
C SER A 31 -9.49 -5.39 -1.50
N LYS A 32 -10.18 -4.80 -2.48
CA LYS A 32 -10.61 -3.42 -2.43
C LYS A 32 -11.71 -3.26 -1.37
N ILE A 33 -11.62 -2.22 -0.58
CA ILE A 33 -12.67 -1.77 0.34
C ILE A 33 -13.38 -0.60 -0.35
N SER A 34 -14.71 -0.64 -0.41
CA SER A 34 -15.47 0.46 -0.97
C SER A 34 -15.40 1.70 -0.07
N PRO A 35 -15.43 2.92 -0.64
CA PRO A 35 -15.54 4.16 0.14
C PRO A 35 -16.65 4.11 1.18
N ASP A 36 -17.84 3.63 0.81
CA ASP A 36 -18.98 3.54 1.71
C ASP A 36 -18.69 2.68 2.95
N HIS A 37 -17.94 1.59 2.79
CA HIS A 37 -17.55 0.74 3.91
C HIS A 37 -16.52 1.44 4.80
N VAL A 38 -15.57 2.17 4.22
CA VAL A 38 -14.62 2.99 5.00
C VAL A 38 -15.37 4.07 5.79
N TYR A 39 -16.33 4.75 5.17
CA TYR A 39 -17.18 5.71 5.87
C TYR A 39 -18.07 5.07 6.95
N GLY A 40 -18.51 3.83 6.74
CA GLY A 40 -19.19 3.03 7.76
C GLY A 40 -18.33 2.87 9.02
N ILE A 41 -17.07 2.41 8.85
CA ILE A 41 -16.08 2.27 9.93
C ILE A 41 -15.86 3.62 10.64
N ILE A 42 -15.69 4.70 9.87
CA ILE A 42 -15.47 6.04 10.43
C ILE A 42 -16.68 6.51 11.26
N LYS A 43 -17.91 6.24 10.81
CA LYS A 43 -19.14 6.62 11.52
C LYS A 43 -19.30 5.90 12.86
N GLU A 44 -18.76 4.69 12.99
CA GLU A 44 -18.71 3.98 14.28
C GLU A 44 -17.77 4.68 15.27
N ASN A 45 -16.77 5.43 14.77
CA ASN A 45 -15.87 6.27 15.55
C ASN A 45 -16.31 7.75 15.51
N ARG A 46 -17.27 8.12 16.37
CA ARG A 46 -17.83 9.49 16.44
C ARG A 46 -16.78 10.60 16.60
N THR A 47 -15.67 10.32 17.28
CA THR A 47 -14.58 11.29 17.47
C THR A 47 -13.88 11.56 16.15
N LEU A 48 -13.52 10.49 15.41
CA LEU A 48 -12.90 10.61 14.10
C LEU A 48 -13.84 11.24 13.06
N GLU A 49 -15.12 10.86 13.06
CA GLU A 49 -16.13 11.45 12.18
C GLU A 49 -16.24 12.98 12.40
N ARG A 50 -16.23 13.43 13.65
CA ARG A 50 -16.22 14.87 13.98
C ARG A 50 -14.93 15.53 13.50
N HIS A 51 -13.78 14.90 13.76
CA HIS A 51 -12.47 15.44 13.38
C HIS A 51 -12.36 15.63 11.86
N ILE A 52 -12.90 14.72 11.04
CA ILE A 52 -12.95 14.90 9.58
C ILE A 52 -13.76 16.14 9.18
N LYS A 53 -14.92 16.37 9.82
CA LYS A 53 -15.76 17.55 9.54
C LYS A 53 -15.06 18.84 9.95
N GLU A 54 -14.39 18.85 11.10
CA GLU A 54 -13.60 19.99 11.58
C GLU A 54 -12.43 20.29 10.66
N CYS A 55 -11.65 19.27 10.25
CA CYS A 55 -10.57 19.44 9.29
C CYS A 55 -11.07 19.92 7.93
N SER A 56 -12.19 19.40 7.42
CA SER A 56 -12.80 19.89 6.17
C SER A 56 -13.18 21.36 6.27
N GLY A 57 -13.77 21.78 7.40
CA GLY A 57 -14.12 23.18 7.65
C GLY A 57 -12.89 24.09 7.76
N LEU A 58 -11.82 23.61 8.41
CA LEU A 58 -10.55 24.33 8.56
C LEU A 58 -9.84 24.52 7.21
N LEU A 59 -9.82 23.47 6.38
CA LEU A 59 -9.16 23.53 5.07
C LEU A 59 -10.00 24.26 4.01
N GLY A 60 -11.32 24.41 4.23
CA GLY A 60 -12.24 24.93 3.22
C GLY A 60 -12.41 24.01 2.02
N GLU A 61 -12.00 22.75 2.15
CA GLU A 61 -12.00 21.73 1.10
C GLU A 61 -12.77 20.50 1.56
N LYS A 62 -13.45 19.84 0.61
CA LYS A 62 -14.11 18.56 0.86
C LYS A 62 -13.05 17.46 0.91
N ILE A 63 -13.01 16.71 2.01
CA ILE A 63 -12.13 15.55 2.15
C ILE A 63 -12.91 14.29 1.77
N GLU A 64 -12.44 13.58 0.74
CA GLU A 64 -13.06 12.36 0.26
C GLU A 64 -12.09 11.16 0.29
N ILE A 65 -12.65 9.98 0.56
CA ILE A 65 -11.93 8.71 0.48
C ILE A 65 -12.32 8.06 -0.84
N ASP A 66 -11.41 8.09 -1.80
CA ASP A 66 -11.66 7.52 -3.14
C ASP A 66 -11.59 5.99 -3.14
N SER A 67 -10.56 5.42 -2.52
CA SER A 67 -10.35 3.98 -2.52
C SER A 67 -9.48 3.53 -1.36
N ALA A 68 -9.69 2.29 -0.95
CA ALA A 68 -8.85 1.62 0.04
C ALA A 68 -8.64 0.17 -0.37
N TYR A 69 -7.49 -0.39 -0.02
CA TYR A 69 -7.14 -1.78 -0.27
C TYR A 69 -6.62 -2.38 1.02
N LYS A 70 -6.97 -3.63 1.27
CA LYS A 70 -6.42 -4.41 2.38
C LYS A 70 -5.73 -5.66 1.88
N ILE A 71 -4.63 -5.98 2.54
CA ILE A 71 -3.93 -7.25 2.41
C ILE A 71 -3.84 -7.86 3.81
N LYS A 72 -4.39 -9.06 3.98
CA LYS A 72 -4.13 -9.92 5.14
C LYS A 72 -3.21 -11.04 4.71
N PHE A 73 -2.24 -11.42 5.54
CA PHE A 73 -1.29 -12.48 5.22
C PHE A 73 -0.88 -13.25 6.49
N SER A 74 -0.62 -14.54 6.35
CA SER A 74 -0.07 -15.37 7.42
C SER A 74 1.45 -15.22 7.51
N SER A 75 2.09 -15.93 8.44
CA SER A 75 3.54 -16.05 8.46
C SER A 75 4.10 -16.59 7.12
N GLY A 76 5.33 -16.19 6.79
CA GLY A 76 6.01 -16.56 5.54
C GLY A 76 5.76 -15.62 4.36
N TYR A 77 4.90 -14.62 4.52
CA TYR A 77 4.74 -13.51 3.59
C TYR A 77 5.46 -12.26 4.10
N PHE A 78 5.97 -11.46 3.16
CA PHE A 78 6.70 -10.23 3.42
C PHE A 78 6.06 -9.10 2.61
N PRO A 79 5.46 -8.09 3.26
CA PRO A 79 4.93 -6.93 2.57
C PRO A 79 6.07 -5.94 2.24
N GLY A 80 6.10 -5.48 1.01
CA GLY A 80 6.87 -4.32 0.58
C GLY A 80 5.93 -3.14 0.42
N ILE A 81 6.24 -2.01 1.06
CA ILE A 81 5.42 -0.79 0.98
C ILE A 81 6.34 0.35 0.55
N TYR A 82 5.90 1.13 -0.43
CA TYR A 82 6.61 2.32 -0.88
C TYR A 82 5.64 3.43 -1.25
N ALA A 83 5.94 4.65 -0.81
CA ALA A 83 5.19 5.85 -1.18
C ALA A 83 6.16 6.91 -1.74
N HIS A 84 5.93 7.34 -2.97
CA HIS A 84 6.74 8.34 -3.65
C HIS A 84 6.27 9.76 -3.33
N SER A 85 7.22 10.72 -3.29
CA SER A 85 6.99 12.13 -2.93
C SER A 85 6.49 12.34 -1.49
N SER A 86 7.05 11.60 -0.53
CA SER A 86 6.69 11.61 0.90
C SER A 86 7.31 12.75 1.74
N GLU A 87 7.81 13.80 1.09
CA GLU A 87 8.76 14.76 1.68
C GLU A 87 8.26 15.50 2.94
N CYS A 88 6.95 15.68 3.10
CA CYS A 88 6.38 16.35 4.28
C CYS A 88 6.06 15.40 5.45
N ALA A 89 6.15 14.08 5.26
CA ALA A 89 5.68 13.09 6.23
C ALA A 89 6.78 12.43 7.08
N LYS A 90 8.05 12.55 6.69
CA LYS A 90 9.16 11.79 7.29
C LYS A 90 9.46 12.12 8.77
N ASN A 91 8.97 13.26 9.26
CA ASN A 91 9.20 13.74 10.63
C ASN A 91 7.91 13.88 11.45
N LEU A 92 6.83 13.21 11.02
CA LEU A 92 5.57 13.25 11.76
C LEU A 92 5.63 12.21 12.89
N ASP A 93 5.52 12.68 14.13
CA ASP A 93 5.27 11.80 15.27
C ASP A 93 3.82 11.31 15.20
N LEU A 94 3.65 10.13 14.62
CA LEU A 94 2.36 9.50 14.39
C LEU A 94 2.26 8.26 15.29
N SER A 95 1.10 8.09 15.93
CA SER A 95 0.77 6.90 16.72
C SER A 95 0.79 5.61 15.89
N PHE A 96 0.56 5.74 14.59
CA PHE A 96 0.45 4.62 13.66
C PHE A 96 1.48 4.75 12.52
N PRO A 97 2.28 3.71 12.22
CA PRO A 97 3.25 3.74 11.13
C PRO A 97 2.57 3.98 9.78
N SER A 98 2.69 5.20 9.26
CA SER A 98 2.01 5.64 8.05
C SER A 98 3.01 6.17 7.03
N LEU A 99 2.80 5.84 5.76
CA LEU A 99 3.55 6.38 4.63
C LEU A 99 2.61 7.15 3.73
N PHE A 100 2.93 8.42 3.47
CA PHE A 100 2.15 9.29 2.60
C PHE A 100 2.94 9.62 1.34
N GLY A 101 2.26 9.69 0.21
CA GLY A 101 2.90 10.02 -1.06
C GLY A 101 1.85 10.33 -2.13
N ARG A 102 2.31 10.85 -3.27
CA ARG A 102 1.46 11.05 -4.45
C ARG A 102 1.12 9.71 -5.12
N ILE A 103 2.07 8.79 -5.10
CA ILE A 103 1.94 7.45 -5.66
C ILE A 103 2.33 6.47 -4.56
N GLY A 104 1.49 5.48 -4.29
CA GLY A 104 1.73 4.44 -3.30
C GLY A 104 1.63 3.07 -3.94
N SER A 105 2.53 2.17 -3.57
CA SER A 105 2.42 0.76 -3.95
C SER A 105 2.65 -0.14 -2.75
N ILE A 106 1.93 -1.27 -2.75
CA ILE A 106 2.16 -2.39 -1.86
C ILE A 106 2.36 -3.66 -2.69
N VAL A 107 3.31 -4.48 -2.31
CA VAL A 107 3.53 -5.82 -2.88
C VAL A 107 3.59 -6.81 -1.74
N LEU A 108 3.01 -7.98 -1.93
CA LEU A 108 3.13 -9.10 -1.01
C LEU A 108 3.95 -10.18 -1.70
N VAL A 109 5.08 -10.54 -1.11
CA VAL A 109 5.90 -11.67 -1.58
C VAL A 109 5.83 -12.82 -0.59
N LYS A 110 5.95 -14.04 -1.09
CA LYS A 110 6.12 -15.24 -0.28
C LYS A 110 7.53 -15.77 -0.49
N SER A 111 8.25 -16.03 0.58
CA SER A 111 9.53 -16.74 0.49
C SER A 111 9.31 -18.24 0.64
N ASN A 112 9.95 -19.04 -0.19
CA ASN A 112 9.90 -20.50 -0.08
C ASN A 112 10.80 -21.04 1.04
N GLU A 113 11.79 -20.25 1.46
CA GLU A 113 12.76 -20.57 2.52
C GLU A 113 12.98 -19.35 3.43
N PHE A 114 13.80 -19.49 4.47
CA PHE A 114 14.20 -18.35 5.30
C PHE A 114 15.14 -17.42 4.51
N CYS A 115 14.56 -16.54 3.70
CA CYS A 115 15.29 -15.53 2.94
C CYS A 115 15.39 -14.25 3.78
N HIS A 116 16.58 -13.99 4.32
CA HIS A 116 16.84 -12.78 5.12
C HIS A 116 16.58 -11.49 4.34
N ASP A 117 16.78 -11.51 3.01
CA ASP A 117 16.63 -10.33 2.15
C ASP A 117 15.20 -10.10 1.66
N ALA A 118 14.26 -11.03 1.94
CA ALA A 118 12.89 -10.93 1.43
C ALA A 118 12.18 -9.59 1.76
N PRO A 119 12.31 -9.01 2.97
CA PRO A 119 11.74 -7.69 3.27
C PRO A 119 12.29 -6.58 2.38
N GLU A 120 13.61 -6.56 2.15
CA GLU A 120 14.25 -5.50 1.36
C GLU A 120 13.93 -5.65 -0.13
N VAL A 121 13.94 -6.90 -0.64
CA VAL A 121 13.51 -7.16 -2.02
C VAL A 121 12.04 -6.79 -2.21
N ALA A 122 11.15 -7.08 -1.25
CA ALA A 122 9.76 -6.65 -1.31
C ALA A 122 9.64 -5.12 -1.36
N ARG A 123 10.40 -4.40 -0.53
CA ARG A 123 10.41 -2.91 -0.53
C ARG A 123 10.88 -2.35 -1.88
N LEU A 124 11.94 -2.91 -2.46
CA LEU A 124 12.44 -2.50 -3.78
C LEU A 124 11.47 -2.85 -4.91
N LEU A 125 10.76 -3.98 -4.82
CA LEU A 125 9.68 -4.32 -5.74
C LEU A 125 8.52 -3.32 -5.65
N ALA A 126 8.13 -2.87 -4.44
CA ALA A 126 7.12 -1.81 -4.29
C ALA A 126 7.57 -0.50 -4.95
N GLN A 127 8.86 -0.15 -4.82
CA GLN A 127 9.45 1.01 -5.47
C GLN A 127 9.45 0.86 -7.01
N GLN A 128 9.81 -0.31 -7.53
CA GLN A 128 9.73 -0.64 -8.96
C GLN A 128 8.30 -0.47 -9.49
N ILE A 129 7.31 -1.10 -8.84
CA ILE A 129 5.88 -1.03 -9.21
C ILE A 129 5.42 0.42 -9.26
N THR A 130 5.83 1.23 -8.28
CA THR A 130 5.52 2.66 -8.22
C THR A 130 5.99 3.39 -9.47
N GLY A 131 7.23 3.11 -9.93
CA GLY A 131 7.85 3.76 -11.08
C GLY A 131 7.34 3.29 -12.44
N ILE A 132 7.06 2.00 -12.63
CA ILE A 132 6.72 1.44 -13.94
C ILE A 132 5.22 1.43 -14.25
N ASN A 133 4.37 1.49 -13.22
CA ASN A 133 2.94 1.24 -13.28
C ASN A 133 2.56 -0.01 -14.13
N PRO A 134 2.56 -1.22 -13.53
CA PRO A 134 2.23 -2.44 -14.25
C PRO A 134 0.79 -2.49 -14.80
N PHE A 135 -0.11 -1.62 -14.32
CA PHE A 135 -1.54 -1.64 -14.64
C PHE A 135 -1.98 -0.68 -15.76
N VAL A 136 -1.07 0.06 -16.41
CA VAL A 136 -1.42 1.19 -17.33
C VAL A 136 -2.39 0.84 -18.46
N ASP A 137 -2.49 -0.44 -18.87
CA ASP A 137 -3.22 -0.83 -20.09
C ASP A 137 -4.22 -1.97 -19.85
N GLU A 138 -4.42 -2.39 -18.61
CA GLU A 138 -5.09 -3.65 -18.29
C GLU A 138 -6.15 -3.42 -17.21
N SER A 139 -7.25 -4.17 -17.31
CA SER A 139 -8.38 -4.14 -16.38
C SER A 139 -8.00 -4.68 -14.99
N ARG A 140 -7.06 -4.03 -14.28
CA ARG A 140 -6.46 -4.50 -13.01
C ARG A 140 -6.25 -6.02 -12.97
N ASP A 141 -5.89 -6.62 -14.11
CA ASP A 141 -5.66 -8.07 -14.22
C ASP A 141 -4.28 -8.36 -13.64
N PHE A 142 -4.28 -8.98 -12.46
CA PHE A 142 -3.06 -9.28 -11.75
C PHE A 142 -2.10 -10.15 -12.56
N GLN A 143 -2.57 -11.11 -13.35
CA GLN A 143 -1.69 -12.03 -14.06
C GLN A 143 -0.95 -11.34 -15.21
N GLN A 144 -1.65 -10.48 -15.94
CA GLN A 144 -1.06 -9.70 -17.01
C GLN A 144 -0.10 -8.64 -16.45
N ALA A 145 -0.51 -7.92 -15.40
CA ALA A 145 0.32 -6.94 -14.72
C ALA A 145 1.58 -7.59 -14.13
N LEU A 146 1.45 -8.79 -13.55
CA LEU A 146 2.58 -9.57 -13.04
C LEU A 146 3.52 -9.95 -14.18
N LYS A 147 3.02 -10.44 -15.31
CA LYS A 147 3.84 -10.76 -16.49
C LYS A 147 4.63 -9.54 -16.98
N LYS A 148 3.98 -8.37 -17.05
CA LYS A 148 4.62 -7.10 -17.43
C LYS A 148 5.73 -6.71 -16.44
N LEU A 149 5.45 -6.80 -15.14
CA LEU A 149 6.43 -6.54 -14.07
C LEU A 149 7.63 -7.50 -14.15
N MET A 150 7.39 -8.80 -14.31
CA MET A 150 8.42 -9.83 -14.35
C MET A 150 9.41 -9.66 -15.50
N GLY A 151 8.95 -9.12 -16.63
CA GLY A 151 9.78 -8.81 -17.80
C GLY A 151 10.59 -7.52 -17.70
N GLN A 152 10.35 -6.66 -16.69
CA GLN A 152 11.11 -5.41 -16.54
C GLN A 152 12.52 -5.65 -16.01
N ASN A 153 13.45 -4.80 -16.44
CA ASN A 153 14.75 -4.68 -15.81
C ASN A 153 14.59 -4.16 -14.38
N TYR A 154 15.31 -4.76 -13.44
CA TYR A 154 15.19 -4.47 -12.02
C TYR A 154 15.83 -3.11 -11.68
N LEU A 155 15.18 -2.34 -10.80
CA LEU A 155 15.54 -0.94 -10.51
C LEU A 155 17.01 -0.77 -10.10
N THR A 156 17.49 -1.63 -9.20
CA THR A 156 18.84 -1.52 -8.62
C THR A 156 19.88 -2.37 -9.35
N GLU A 157 19.44 -3.33 -10.16
CA GLU A 157 20.31 -4.19 -10.97
C GLU A 157 19.76 -4.26 -12.41
N PRO A 158 19.93 -3.20 -13.24
CA PRO A 158 19.26 -3.10 -14.54
C PRO A 158 19.64 -4.17 -15.58
N HIS A 159 20.68 -4.95 -15.32
CA HIS A 159 21.11 -6.08 -16.14
C HIS A 159 20.32 -7.37 -15.84
N MET A 160 19.55 -7.39 -14.75
CA MET A 160 18.69 -8.48 -14.33
C MET A 160 17.23 -8.07 -14.50
N THR A 161 16.38 -9.02 -14.90
CA THR A 161 14.93 -8.80 -14.88
C THR A 161 14.37 -9.05 -13.48
N VAL A 162 13.18 -8.53 -13.19
CA VAL A 162 12.44 -8.85 -11.95
C VAL A 162 12.32 -10.37 -11.78
N GLU A 163 12.03 -11.11 -12.85
CA GLU A 163 11.96 -12.58 -12.80
C GLU A 163 13.27 -13.25 -12.35
N LYS A 164 14.42 -12.76 -12.83
CA LYS A 164 15.72 -13.31 -12.41
C LYS A 164 16.00 -13.01 -10.94
N ILE A 165 15.62 -11.82 -10.47
CA ILE A 165 15.77 -11.42 -9.06
C ILE A 165 14.87 -12.26 -8.17
N THR A 166 13.59 -12.42 -8.49
CA THR A 166 12.67 -13.21 -7.66
C THR A 166 13.12 -14.67 -7.57
N ARG A 167 13.64 -15.24 -8.67
CA ARG A 167 14.25 -16.58 -8.67
C ARG A 167 15.50 -16.65 -7.82
N ARG A 168 16.42 -15.68 -7.94
CA ARG A 168 17.67 -15.62 -7.15
C ARG A 168 17.39 -15.60 -5.65
N HIS A 169 16.36 -14.86 -5.23
CA HIS A 169 15.98 -14.73 -3.82
C HIS A 169 14.93 -15.76 -3.36
N LEU A 170 14.53 -16.71 -4.22
CA LEU A 170 13.53 -17.74 -3.92
C LEU A 170 12.19 -17.17 -3.41
N ILE A 171 11.78 -16.02 -3.96
CA ILE A 171 10.53 -15.34 -3.62
C ILE A 171 9.51 -15.41 -4.76
N ASN A 172 8.23 -15.38 -4.40
CA ASN A 172 7.10 -15.34 -5.32
C ASN A 172 6.23 -14.12 -5.03
N ILE A 173 5.93 -13.32 -6.06
CA ILE A 173 5.00 -12.19 -5.94
C ILE A 173 3.58 -12.74 -5.88
N SER A 174 2.91 -12.53 -4.75
CA SER A 174 1.57 -13.06 -4.47
C SER A 174 0.48 -12.06 -4.81
N ALA A 175 0.71 -10.77 -4.53
CA ALA A 175 -0.22 -9.71 -4.87
C ALA A 175 0.52 -8.37 -4.96
N PHE A 176 -0.02 -7.41 -5.69
CA PHE A 176 0.39 -6.01 -5.56
C PHE A 176 -0.73 -5.05 -5.94
N TYR A 177 -0.68 -3.86 -5.37
CA TYR A 177 -1.51 -2.72 -5.72
C TYR A 177 -0.62 -1.50 -5.93
N ARG A 178 -1.08 -0.62 -6.83
CA ARG A 178 -0.53 0.71 -7.05
C ARG A 178 -1.70 1.66 -7.13
N GLU A 179 -1.60 2.77 -6.41
CA GLU A 179 -2.52 3.89 -6.54
C GLU A 179 -1.75 5.18 -6.77
N GLU A 180 -2.33 6.05 -7.57
CA GLU A 180 -1.78 7.35 -7.91
C GLU A 180 -2.85 8.41 -7.74
N HIS A 181 -2.53 9.44 -6.98
CA HIS A 181 -3.37 10.63 -6.88
C HIS A 181 -3.23 11.44 -8.17
N ILE A 182 -4.29 11.39 -8.99
CA ILE A 182 -4.44 12.20 -10.20
C ILE A 182 -5.21 13.45 -9.81
N ASN A 183 -4.62 14.63 -10.06
CA ASN A 183 -5.26 15.92 -9.83
C ASN A 183 -6.29 16.24 -10.91
#